data_AF-A0A835XUR5-F1
#
_entry.id   AF-A0A835XUR5-F1
#
_cell.length_a   1.000
_cell.length_b   1.000
_cell.length_c   1.000
_cell.angle_alpha   90.00
_cell.angle_beta   90.00
_cell.angle_gamma   90.00
#
_symmetry.space_group_name_H-M   'P 1'
#
loop_
_entity.id
_entity.type
_entity.pdbx_description
1 polymer ?
#
loop_
_entity_poly.entity_id
_entity_poly.type
_entity_poly.pdbx_seq_one_letter_code
_entity_poly.pdbx_strand_id
1 'polypeptide(L)'
;MRRPEGTDGSDFSYREVIEDRYKRMAVNMSATLLLHQIASGLALLKVIYMLTPMWTDGGRVEPFAYVLTGLIVTSNLCFYAGKPRGRCVLPLMKVAALTILAITGMHVLSVWKYHMLDAKTQQISRRVYKHLRDNDSATKPWVLDALVLAESVLDAATFIGGGVCFFVFNNWVRDAMESVKERKQREAATAAAAAPIRAPPGARAGAPVRRRA
;
A
#
# COMPACT_ATOMS: atom_id res chain seq x y z
N MET A 1 14.89 24.60 31.10
CA MET A 1 14.00 25.12 30.04
C MET A 1 12.76 25.69 30.71
N ARG A 2 12.51 26.99 30.55
CA ARG A 2 11.45 27.72 31.26
C ARG A 2 10.13 27.55 30.50
N ARG A 3 9.07 27.13 31.19
CA ARG A 3 7.73 26.87 30.65
C ARG A 3 7.07 28.22 30.25
N PRO A 4 6.40 28.34 29.10
CA PRO A 4 5.62 29.53 28.77
C PRO A 4 4.44 29.63 29.75
N GLU A 5 4.37 30.71 30.52
CA GLU A 5 3.24 30.99 31.41
C GLU A 5 2.05 31.48 30.59
N GLY A 6 0.91 30.79 30.69
CA GLY A 6 -0.36 31.25 30.11
C GLY A 6 -1.24 30.17 29.51
N THR A 7 -0.73 28.96 29.27
CA THR A 7 -1.54 27.82 28.87
C THR A 7 -1.50 26.76 29.96
N ASP A 8 -2.69 26.32 30.40
CA ASP A 8 -2.83 25.07 31.13
C ASP A 8 -1.99 24.01 30.41
N GLY A 9 -1.25 23.18 31.17
CA GLY A 9 -0.31 22.19 30.61
C GLY A 9 -0.90 21.24 29.55
N SER A 10 -2.24 21.22 29.37
CA SER A 10 -2.95 20.56 28.29
C SER A 10 -2.42 20.95 26.89
N ASP A 11 -2.11 22.23 26.62
CA ASP A 11 -1.64 22.68 25.30
C ASP A 11 -0.25 22.16 24.95
N PHE A 12 0.64 22.03 25.95
CA PHE A 12 1.98 21.48 25.75
C PHE A 12 1.90 19.99 25.43
N SER A 13 1.14 19.22 26.23
CA SER A 13 0.92 17.79 25.98
C SER A 13 0.23 17.52 24.63
N TYR A 14 -0.70 18.38 24.23
CA TYR A 14 -1.39 18.27 22.94
C TYR A 14 -0.46 18.54 21.76
N ARG A 15 0.43 19.55 21.86
CA ARG A 15 1.44 19.84 20.82
C ARG A 15 2.41 18.68 20.65
N GLU A 16 2.89 18.08 21.73
CA GLU A 16 3.80 16.91 21.67
C GLU A 16 3.12 15.70 21.01
N VAL A 17 1.88 15.37 21.40
CA VAL A 17 1.12 14.26 20.81
C VAL A 17 0.89 14.46 19.31
N ILE A 18 0.63 15.70 18.89
CA ILE A 18 0.47 16.05 17.48
C ILE A 18 1.78 15.94 16.73
N GLU A 19 2.86 16.51 17.26
CA GLU A 19 4.17 16.53 16.62
C GLU A 19 4.70 15.11 16.41
N ASP A 20 4.60 14.25 17.43
CA ASP A 20 4.98 12.85 17.34
C ASP A 20 4.18 12.10 16.29
N ARG A 21 2.88 12.39 16.16
CA ARG A 21 2.04 11.78 15.14
C ARG A 21 2.45 12.22 13.74
N TYR A 22 2.72 13.51 13.54
CA TYR A 22 3.22 14.00 12.25
C TYR A 22 4.57 13.40 11.88
N LYS A 23 5.49 13.27 12.84
CA LYS A 23 6.78 12.58 12.65
C LYS A 23 6.57 11.12 12.24
N ARG A 24 5.73 10.36 12.97
CA ARG A 24 5.41 8.97 12.60
C ARG A 24 4.79 8.86 11.20
N MET A 25 3.85 9.74 10.88
CA MET A 25 3.19 9.75 9.56
C MET A 25 4.18 10.07 8.44
N ALA A 26 5.13 10.98 8.65
CA ALA A 26 6.17 11.31 7.69
C ALA A 26 7.14 10.14 7.46
N VAL A 27 7.62 9.51 8.53
CA VAL A 27 8.49 8.33 8.48
C VAL A 27 7.79 7.16 7.78
N ASN A 28 6.54 6.87 8.16
CA ASN A 28 5.75 5.83 7.53
C ASN A 28 5.49 6.13 6.05
N MET A 29 5.28 7.39 5.67
CA MET A 29 5.09 7.79 4.28
C MET A 29 6.36 7.59 3.43
N SER A 30 7.53 7.98 3.95
CA SER A 30 8.80 7.76 3.24
C SER A 30 9.15 6.29 3.13
N ALA A 31 8.96 5.53 4.23
CA ALA A 31 9.18 4.09 4.24
C ALA A 31 8.23 3.37 3.28
N THR A 32 6.95 3.72 3.27
CA THR A 32 5.97 3.13 2.33
C THR A 32 6.36 3.42 0.89
N LEU A 33 6.82 4.62 0.56
CA LEU A 33 7.27 4.93 -0.80
C LEU A 33 8.45 4.06 -1.23
N LEU A 34 9.49 3.98 -0.40
CA LEU A 34 10.67 3.16 -0.69
C LEU A 34 10.29 1.68 -0.82
N LEU A 35 9.55 1.15 0.16
CA LEU A 35 9.12 -0.25 0.17
C LEU A 35 8.20 -0.59 -1.00
N HIS A 36 7.32 0.32 -1.39
CA HIS A 36 6.44 0.12 -2.56
C HIS A 36 7.25 0.07 -3.86
N GLN A 37 8.30 0.90 -4.01
CA GLN A 37 9.21 0.81 -5.15
C GLN A 37 9.99 -0.50 -5.17
N ILE A 38 10.53 -0.92 -4.02
CA ILE A 38 11.25 -2.19 -3.90
C ILE A 38 10.32 -3.37 -4.22
N ALA A 39 9.15 -3.44 -3.60
CA ALA A 39 8.18 -4.51 -3.82
C ALA A 39 7.69 -4.56 -5.27
N SER A 40 7.41 -3.40 -5.88
CA SER A 40 7.01 -3.30 -7.29
C SER A 40 8.16 -3.71 -8.23
N GLY A 41 9.39 -3.31 -7.93
CA GLY A 41 10.58 -3.69 -8.70
C GLY A 41 10.85 -5.19 -8.64
N LEU A 42 10.73 -5.81 -7.46
CA LEU A 42 10.86 -7.26 -7.30
C LEU A 42 9.75 -8.01 -8.03
N ALA A 43 8.50 -7.58 -7.90
CA ALA A 43 7.38 -8.19 -8.60
C ALA A 43 7.51 -8.05 -10.13
N LEU A 44 7.98 -6.90 -10.62
CA LEU A 44 8.26 -6.69 -12.03
C LEU A 44 9.40 -7.60 -12.52
N LEU A 45 10.49 -7.71 -11.75
CA LEU A 45 11.59 -8.61 -12.05
C LEU A 45 11.11 -10.07 -12.12
N LYS A 46 10.22 -10.49 -11.20
CA LYS A 46 9.60 -11.82 -11.25
C LYS A 46 8.71 -12.00 -12.47
N VAL A 47 7.91 -11.01 -12.86
CA VAL A 47 7.14 -11.05 -14.12
C VAL A 47 8.07 -11.22 -15.31
N ILE A 48 9.14 -10.43 -15.42
CA ILE A 48 10.13 -10.56 -16.51
C ILE A 48 10.70 -11.99 -16.54
N TYR A 49 11.02 -12.55 -15.38
CA TYR A 49 11.47 -13.94 -15.27
C TYR A 49 10.39 -14.96 -15.67
N MET A 50 9.11 -14.71 -15.38
CA MET A 50 8.00 -15.54 -15.86
C MET A 50 7.78 -15.46 -17.37
N LEU A 51 8.24 -14.38 -18.01
CA LEU A 51 8.18 -14.21 -19.47
C LEU A 51 9.33 -14.93 -20.20
N THR A 52 10.36 -15.40 -19.49
CA THR A 52 11.53 -16.07 -20.10
C THR A 52 11.18 -17.15 -21.15
N PRO A 53 10.16 -18.01 -20.95
CA PRO A 53 9.73 -19.00 -21.94
C PRO A 53 9.35 -18.46 -23.33
N MET A 54 9.01 -17.18 -23.45
CA MET A 54 8.75 -16.53 -24.75
C MET A 54 9.98 -16.52 -25.65
N TRP A 55 11.17 -16.45 -25.05
CA TRP A 55 12.44 -16.37 -25.78
C TRP A 55 13.18 -17.71 -25.87
N THR A 56 12.93 -18.65 -24.94
CA THR A 56 13.70 -19.91 -24.91
C THR A 56 13.07 -21.04 -25.72
N ASP A 57 11.74 -21.23 -25.64
CA ASP A 57 11.09 -22.44 -26.15
C ASP A 57 9.85 -22.15 -27.02
N GLY A 58 9.59 -20.89 -27.37
CA GLY A 58 8.34 -20.49 -28.03
C GLY A 58 7.08 -20.86 -27.22
N GLY A 59 7.26 -21.04 -25.91
CA GLY A 59 6.23 -21.52 -25.00
C GLY A 59 5.18 -20.44 -24.72
N ARG A 60 3.97 -20.88 -24.37
CA ARG A 60 2.92 -19.96 -23.91
C ARG A 60 3.29 -19.42 -22.54
N VAL A 61 3.11 -18.11 -22.36
CA VAL A 61 3.22 -17.45 -21.05
C VAL A 61 2.15 -18.00 -20.12
N GLU A 62 2.52 -18.23 -18.87
CA GLU A 62 1.59 -18.71 -17.86
C GLU A 62 0.53 -17.62 -17.56
N PRO A 63 -0.78 -17.98 -17.48
CA PRO A 63 -1.84 -17.01 -17.19
C PRO A 63 -1.59 -16.15 -15.94
N PHE A 64 -0.89 -16.70 -14.95
CA PHE A 64 -0.49 -16.01 -13.71
C PHE A 64 0.32 -14.74 -13.96
N ALA A 65 1.19 -14.72 -14.98
CA ALA A 65 2.02 -13.55 -15.29
C ALA A 65 1.17 -12.35 -15.72
N TYR A 66 0.08 -12.58 -16.48
CA TYR A 66 -0.82 -11.51 -16.92
C TYR A 66 -1.59 -10.91 -15.74
N VAL A 67 -2.11 -11.75 -14.85
CA VAL A 67 -2.82 -11.30 -13.64
C VAL A 67 -1.88 -10.51 -12.74
N LEU A 68 -0.67 -11.01 -12.51
CA LEU A 68 0.34 -10.34 -11.70
C LEU A 68 0.72 -8.99 -12.29
N THR A 69 0.91 -8.91 -13.62
CA THR A 69 1.17 -7.64 -14.32
C THR A 69 0.04 -6.64 -14.11
N GLY A 70 -1.22 -7.06 -14.29
CA GLY A 70 -2.38 -6.20 -14.08
C GLY A 70 -2.47 -5.67 -12.64
N LEU A 71 -2.16 -6.51 -11.65
CA LEU A 71 -2.10 -6.12 -10.25
C LEU A 71 -0.98 -5.12 -9.97
N ILE A 72 0.23 -5.32 -10.52
CA ILE A 72 1.37 -4.40 -10.36
C ILE A 72 1.03 -3.02 -10.94
N VAL A 73 0.48 -2.98 -12.15
CA VAL A 73 0.08 -1.73 -12.81
C VAL A 73 -1.00 -1.02 -12.00
N THR A 74 -2.05 -1.74 -11.60
CA THR A 74 -3.14 -1.17 -10.78
C THR A 74 -2.61 -0.64 -9.45
N SER A 75 -1.74 -1.40 -8.77
CA SER A 75 -1.15 -1.01 -7.50
C SER A 75 -0.34 0.29 -7.63
N ASN A 76 0.52 0.40 -8.64
CA ASN A 76 1.32 1.59 -8.89
C ASN A 76 0.44 2.80 -9.25
N LEU A 77 -0.54 2.62 -10.14
CA LEU A 77 -1.47 3.69 -10.50
C LEU A 77 -2.23 4.21 -9.26
N CYS A 78 -2.80 3.33 -8.46
CA CYS A 78 -3.51 3.71 -7.24
C CYS A 78 -2.59 4.34 -6.20
N PHE A 79 -1.36 3.84 -6.06
CA PHE A 79 -0.39 4.39 -5.11
C PHE A 79 0.00 5.82 -5.45
N TYR A 80 0.38 6.07 -6.71
CA TYR A 80 0.80 7.39 -7.16
C TYR A 80 -0.36 8.38 -7.29
N ALA A 81 -1.52 7.93 -7.79
CA ALA A 81 -2.73 8.77 -7.83
C ALA A 81 -3.30 9.05 -6.43
N GLY A 82 -3.04 8.17 -5.46
CA GLY A 82 -3.47 8.32 -4.08
C GLY A 82 -2.62 9.27 -3.24
N LYS A 83 -1.43 9.65 -3.75
CA LYS A 83 -0.46 10.54 -3.07
C LYS A 83 -0.19 11.86 -3.83
N PRO A 84 -1.20 12.67 -4.21
CA PRO A 84 -0.93 13.98 -4.80
C PRO A 84 -0.38 14.93 -3.72
N ARG A 85 0.84 15.44 -3.92
CA ARG A 85 1.54 16.52 -3.17
C ARG A 85 0.76 17.08 -1.96
N GLY A 86 0.85 16.40 -0.81
CA GLY A 86 0.30 16.87 0.48
C GLY A 86 -1.11 16.39 0.83
N ARG A 87 -1.77 15.57 0.00
CA ARG A 87 -3.07 14.96 0.29
C ARG A 87 -3.01 13.45 0.10
N CYS A 88 -3.70 12.72 0.98
CA CYS A 88 -3.86 11.27 0.91
C CYS A 88 -5.29 10.97 0.46
N VAL A 89 -5.47 10.43 -0.74
CA VAL A 89 -6.77 9.97 -1.24
C VAL A 89 -6.99 8.57 -0.70
N LEU A 90 -7.54 8.49 0.52
CA LEU A 90 -7.71 7.24 1.28
C LEU A 90 -8.28 6.06 0.47
N PRO A 91 -9.32 6.22 -0.37
CA PRO A 91 -9.82 5.09 -1.18
C PRO A 91 -8.75 4.49 -2.11
N LEU A 92 -7.97 5.33 -2.79
CA LEU A 92 -6.91 4.87 -3.69
C LEU A 92 -5.78 4.19 -2.91
N MET A 93 -5.41 4.73 -1.75
CA MET A 93 -4.39 4.11 -0.90
C MET A 93 -4.85 2.73 -0.37
N LYS A 94 -6.14 2.56 -0.06
CA LYS A 94 -6.70 1.25 0.32
C LYS A 94 -6.63 0.25 -0.83
N VAL A 95 -6.99 0.67 -2.05
CA VAL A 95 -6.89 -0.19 -3.24
C VAL A 95 -5.42 -0.57 -3.51
N ALA A 96 -4.49 0.37 -3.37
CA ALA A 96 -3.07 0.10 -3.50
C ALA A 96 -2.57 -0.90 -2.44
N ALA A 97 -2.98 -0.76 -1.17
CA ALA A 97 -2.62 -1.73 -0.13
C ALA A 97 -3.22 -3.14 -0.40
N LEU A 98 -4.49 -3.20 -0.80
CA LEU A 98 -5.15 -4.47 -1.14
C LEU A 98 -4.52 -5.16 -2.35
N THR A 99 -4.10 -4.38 -3.36
CA THR A 99 -3.41 -4.94 -4.52
C THR A 99 -2.03 -5.49 -4.17
N ILE A 100 -1.28 -4.89 -3.24
CA ILE A 100 -0.02 -5.48 -2.73
C ILE A 100 -0.28 -6.80 -1.99
N LEU A 101 -1.34 -6.85 -1.18
CA LEU A 101 -1.75 -8.10 -0.53
C LEU A 101 -2.11 -9.16 -1.56
N ALA A 102 -2.88 -8.80 -2.59
CA ALA A 102 -3.23 -9.69 -3.69
C ALA A 102 -2.00 -10.17 -4.46
N ILE A 103 -1.04 -9.29 -4.77
CA ILE A 103 0.24 -9.65 -5.40
C ILE A 103 0.96 -10.69 -4.55
N THR A 104 1.09 -10.43 -3.24
CA THR A 104 1.78 -11.33 -2.31
C THR A 104 1.08 -12.68 -2.21
N GLY A 105 -0.26 -12.69 -2.10
CA GLY A 105 -1.05 -13.92 -2.05
C GLY A 105 -0.98 -14.72 -3.36
N MET A 106 -1.08 -14.05 -4.51
CA MET A 106 -0.92 -14.68 -5.82
C MET A 106 0.49 -15.25 -6.00
N HIS A 107 1.51 -14.58 -5.47
CA HIS A 107 2.89 -15.06 -5.49
C HIS A 107 3.06 -16.34 -4.67
N VAL A 108 2.49 -16.40 -3.46
CA VAL A 108 2.47 -17.63 -2.64
C VAL A 108 1.81 -18.78 -3.39
N LEU A 109 0.66 -18.54 -4.01
CA LEU A 109 -0.03 -19.56 -4.80
C LEU A 109 0.78 -20.01 -6.01
N SER A 110 1.46 -19.08 -6.69
CA SER A 110 2.34 -19.38 -7.83
C SER A 110 3.53 -20.23 -7.39
N VAL A 111 4.25 -19.84 -6.34
CA VAL A 111 5.36 -20.61 -5.77
C VAL A 111 4.89 -21.99 -5.31
N TRP A 112 3.75 -22.07 -4.63
CA TRP A 112 3.17 -23.35 -4.20
C TRP A 112 2.90 -24.27 -5.39
N LYS A 113 2.15 -23.80 -6.39
CA LYS A 113 1.87 -24.57 -7.60
C LYS A 113 3.17 -25.00 -8.29
N TYR A 114 4.09 -24.06 -8.46
CA TYR A 114 5.33 -24.25 -9.20
C TYR A 114 6.29 -25.26 -8.55
N HIS A 115 6.38 -25.28 -7.22
CA HIS A 115 7.27 -26.20 -6.51
C HIS A 115 6.61 -27.52 -6.09
N MET A 116 5.29 -27.54 -5.87
CA MET A 116 4.59 -28.72 -5.34
C MET A 116 3.79 -29.49 -6.39
N LEU A 117 3.21 -28.81 -7.39
CA LEU A 117 2.27 -29.43 -8.34
C LEU A 117 2.87 -29.61 -9.73
N ASP A 118 3.65 -28.62 -10.18
CA ASP A 118 4.20 -28.65 -11.53
C ASP A 118 5.38 -29.65 -11.63
N ALA A 119 5.43 -30.38 -12.74
CA ALA A 119 6.54 -31.27 -13.01
C ALA A 119 7.86 -30.47 -13.05
N LYS A 120 8.94 -31.02 -12.50
CA LYS A 120 10.24 -30.33 -12.46
C LYS A 120 10.70 -29.87 -13.85
N THR A 121 10.35 -30.57 -14.92
CA THR A 121 10.67 -30.17 -16.31
C THR A 121 10.02 -28.85 -16.75
N GLN A 122 8.95 -28.42 -16.08
CA GLN A 122 8.25 -27.17 -16.33
C GLN A 122 8.91 -25.98 -15.63
N GLN A 123 9.91 -26.22 -14.77
CA GLN A 123 10.61 -25.15 -14.07
C GLN A 123 11.37 -24.25 -15.05
N ILE A 124 11.16 -22.94 -14.93
CA ILE A 124 11.78 -21.89 -15.75
C ILE A 124 13.30 -22.01 -15.70
N SER A 125 13.89 -22.17 -14.52
CA SER A 125 15.35 -22.35 -14.37
C SER A 125 15.89 -23.52 -15.19
N ARG A 126 15.16 -24.64 -15.24
CA ARG A 126 15.53 -25.83 -16.04
C ARG A 126 15.33 -25.60 -17.53
N ARG A 127 14.27 -24.90 -17.94
CA ARG A 127 14.04 -24.53 -19.35
C ARG A 127 15.13 -23.59 -19.86
N VAL A 128 15.47 -22.57 -19.08
CA VAL A 128 16.57 -21.64 -19.37
C VAL A 128 17.89 -22.40 -19.47
N TYR A 129 18.19 -23.27 -18.50
CA TYR A 129 19.40 -24.10 -18.57
C TYR A 129 19.43 -24.99 -19.81
N LYS A 130 18.32 -25.65 -20.14
CA LYS A 130 18.20 -26.47 -21.35
C LYS A 130 18.49 -25.64 -22.60
N HIS A 131 17.87 -24.48 -22.75
CA HIS A 131 18.09 -23.59 -23.89
C HIS A 131 19.56 -23.12 -23.98
N LEU A 132 20.18 -22.74 -22.85
CA LEU A 132 21.60 -22.37 -22.84
C LEU A 132 22.52 -23.54 -23.19
N ARG A 133 22.15 -24.77 -22.79
CA ARG A 133 22.88 -25.98 -23.12
C ARG A 133 22.74 -26.35 -24.59
N ASP A 134 21.52 -26.28 -25.14
CA ASP A 134 21.23 -26.60 -26.53
C ASP A 134 21.92 -25.63 -27.51
N ASN A 135 22.22 -24.41 -27.06
CA ASN A 135 23.01 -23.40 -27.79
C ASN A 135 24.51 -23.40 -27.42
N ASP A 136 25.03 -24.45 -26.76
CA ASP A 136 26.43 -24.59 -26.31
C ASP A 136 26.97 -23.42 -25.45
N SER A 137 26.09 -22.57 -24.92
CA SER A 137 26.45 -21.38 -24.14
C SER A 137 26.73 -21.72 -22.67
N ALA A 138 26.08 -22.76 -22.12
CA ALA A 138 26.34 -23.25 -20.77
C ALA A 138 26.10 -24.75 -20.64
N THR A 139 27.16 -25.52 -20.47
CA THR A 139 27.11 -27.00 -20.35
C THR A 139 27.42 -27.52 -18.95
N LYS A 140 27.88 -26.64 -18.04
CA LYS A 140 28.34 -27.03 -16.71
C LYS A 140 27.15 -27.22 -15.76
N PRO A 141 27.07 -28.32 -14.97
CA PRO A 141 25.95 -28.60 -14.08
C PRO A 141 25.66 -27.49 -13.04
N TRP A 142 26.70 -26.83 -12.52
CA TRP A 142 26.54 -25.78 -11.51
C TRP A 142 25.74 -24.56 -12.01
N VAL A 143 25.63 -24.36 -13.33
CA VAL A 143 24.81 -23.27 -13.89
C VAL A 143 23.33 -23.51 -13.60
N LEU A 144 22.87 -24.77 -13.63
CA LEU A 144 21.50 -25.09 -13.24
C LEU A 144 21.27 -24.79 -11.76
N ASP A 145 22.21 -25.17 -10.89
CA ASP A 145 22.10 -24.90 -9.45
C ASP A 145 22.04 -23.39 -9.16
N ALA A 146 22.86 -22.59 -9.87
CA ALA A 146 22.84 -21.14 -9.78
C ALA A 146 21.51 -20.54 -10.24
N LEU A 147 20.92 -21.04 -11.33
CA LEU A 147 19.61 -20.57 -11.82
C LEU A 147 18.48 -20.92 -10.84
N VAL A 148 18.48 -22.13 -10.30
CA VAL A 148 17.50 -22.56 -9.28
C VAL A 148 17.64 -21.73 -8.01
N LEU A 149 18.86 -21.46 -7.57
CA LEU A 149 19.12 -20.60 -6.41
C LEU A 149 18.64 -19.17 -6.66
N ALA A 150 18.99 -18.58 -7.81
CA ALA A 150 18.57 -17.22 -8.17
C ALA A 150 17.04 -17.09 -8.21
N GLU A 151 16.35 -18.08 -8.78
CA GLU A 151 14.90 -18.16 -8.76
C GLU A 151 14.33 -18.22 -7.34
N SER A 152 14.87 -19.10 -6.49
CA SER A 152 14.43 -19.24 -5.09
C SER A 152 14.64 -17.95 -4.29
N VAL A 153 15.77 -17.27 -4.50
CA VAL A 153 16.05 -15.98 -3.86
C VAL A 153 15.08 -14.90 -4.32
N LEU A 154 14.77 -14.85 -5.62
CA LEU A 154 13.78 -13.91 -6.16
C LEU A 154 12.39 -14.16 -5.57
N ASP A 155 12.00 -15.43 -5.41
CA ASP A 155 10.74 -15.80 -4.80
C ASP A 155 10.63 -15.39 -3.33
N ALA A 156 11.68 -15.67 -2.55
CA ALA A 156 11.76 -15.26 -1.16
C ALA A 156 11.76 -13.72 -1.03
N ALA A 157 12.55 -13.02 -1.86
CA ALA A 157 12.63 -11.57 -1.84
C ALA A 157 11.28 -10.92 -2.19
N THR A 158 10.57 -11.44 -3.19
CA THR A 158 9.25 -10.94 -3.58
C THR A 158 8.23 -11.15 -2.46
N PHE A 159 8.23 -12.33 -1.82
CA PHE A 159 7.35 -12.63 -0.69
C PHE A 159 7.62 -11.73 0.53
N ILE A 160 8.88 -11.65 0.97
CA ILE A 160 9.28 -10.85 2.13
C ILE A 160 9.07 -9.36 1.85
N GLY A 161 9.51 -8.88 0.68
CA GLY A 161 9.35 -7.50 0.27
C GLY A 161 7.89 -7.06 0.18
N GLY A 162 7.04 -7.90 -0.42
CA GLY A 162 5.59 -7.69 -0.49
C GLY A 162 4.94 -7.67 0.90
N GLY A 163 5.28 -8.63 1.76
CA GLY A 163 4.75 -8.72 3.13
C GLY A 163 5.13 -7.53 4.02
N VAL A 164 6.42 -7.14 4.02
CA VAL A 164 6.91 -5.97 4.77
C VAL A 164 6.29 -4.68 4.22
N CYS A 165 6.21 -4.53 2.90
CA CYS A 165 5.57 -3.39 2.28
C CYS A 165 4.10 -3.28 2.69
N PHE A 166 3.34 -4.37 2.60
CA PHE A 166 1.94 -4.41 3.02
C PHE A 166 1.77 -4.02 4.49
N PHE A 167 2.58 -4.55 5.40
CA PHE A 167 2.48 -4.26 6.83
C PHE A 167 2.70 -2.76 7.13
N VAL A 168 3.78 -2.18 6.59
CA VAL A 168 4.10 -0.75 6.77
C VAL A 168 3.03 0.14 6.13
N PHE A 169 2.59 -0.22 4.92
CA PHE A 169 1.57 0.52 4.21
C PHE A 169 0.23 0.46 4.96
N ASN A 170 -0.19 -0.71 5.44
CA ASN A 170 -1.44 -0.85 6.20
C ASN A 170 -1.43 0.00 7.48
N ASN A 171 -0.30 0.06 8.19
CA ASN A 171 -0.15 0.94 9.36
C ASN A 171 -0.31 2.42 8.96
N TRP A 172 0.33 2.85 7.88
CA TRP A 172 0.16 4.22 7.39
C TRP A 172 -1.28 4.55 6.96
N VAL A 173 -1.97 3.63 6.28
CA VAL A 173 -3.38 3.80 5.91
C VAL A 173 -4.25 3.93 7.15
N ARG A 174 -4.00 3.12 8.19
CA ARG A 174 -4.72 3.20 9.47
C ARG A 174 -4.52 4.56 10.13
N ASP A 175 -3.28 5.03 10.25
CA ASP A 175 -2.95 6.34 10.81
C ASP A 175 -3.65 7.47 10.02
N ALA A 176 -3.66 7.37 8.68
CA ALA A 176 -4.33 8.33 7.82
C ALA A 176 -5.86 8.31 8.02
N MET A 177 -6.49 7.14 8.19
CA MET A 177 -7.92 7.05 8.49
C MET A 177 -8.28 7.68 9.84
N GLU A 178 -7.47 7.44 10.87
CA GLU A 178 -7.65 8.05 12.19
C GLU A 178 -7.59 9.58 12.10
N SER A 179 -6.61 10.11 11.36
CA SER A 179 -6.49 11.56 11.14
C SER A 179 -7.73 12.17 10.44
N VAL A 180 -8.34 11.45 9.50
CA VAL A 180 -9.56 11.89 8.81
C VAL A 180 -10.77 11.81 9.74
N LYS A 181 -10.86 10.78 10.58
CA LYS A 181 -11.94 10.63 11.57
C LYS A 181 -11.93 11.79 12.56
N GLU A 182 -10.77 12.16 13.08
CA GLU A 182 -10.61 13.29 14.01
C GLU A 182 -10.98 14.62 13.36
N ARG A 183 -10.56 14.87 12.11
CA ARG A 183 -10.95 16.09 11.37
C ARG A 183 -12.46 16.20 11.24
N LYS A 184 -13.13 15.11 10.83
CA LYS A 184 -14.60 15.06 10.75
C LYS A 184 -15.28 15.32 12.09
N GLN A 185 -14.73 14.78 13.18
CA GLN A 185 -15.26 15.02 14.53
C GLN A 185 -15.09 16.49 14.95
N ARG A 186 -13.96 17.12 14.65
CA ARG A 186 -13.73 18.55 14.92
C ARG A 186 -14.63 19.45 14.09
N GLU A 187 -14.80 19.14 12.81
CA GLU A 187 -15.73 19.84 11.92
C GLU A 187 -17.17 19.72 12.43
N ALA A 188 -17.60 18.53 12.85
CA ALA A 188 -18.92 18.30 13.43
C ALA A 188 -19.12 19.04 14.76
N ALA A 189 -18.12 19.03 15.65
CA ALA A 189 -18.17 19.76 16.92
C ALA A 189 -18.23 21.27 16.71
N THR A 190 -17.46 21.80 15.76
CA THR A 190 -17.48 23.22 15.38
C THR A 190 -18.82 23.61 14.76
N ALA A 191 -19.37 22.76 13.87
CA ALA A 191 -20.68 22.96 13.29
C ALA A 191 -21.80 22.91 14.34
N ALA A 192 -21.71 22.02 15.32
CA ALA A 192 -22.67 21.94 16.43
C ALA A 192 -22.58 23.16 17.36
N ALA A 193 -21.38 23.67 17.64
CA ALA A 193 -21.18 24.89 18.42
C ALA A 193 -21.63 26.17 17.68
N ALA A 194 -21.52 26.17 16.35
CA ALA A 194 -21.98 27.26 15.49
C ALA A 194 -23.48 27.21 15.15
N ALA A 195 -24.19 26.13 15.52
CA ALA A 195 -25.62 26.02 15.30
C ALA A 195 -26.34 27.09 16.15
N PRO A 196 -27.16 27.97 15.55
CA PRO A 196 -27.86 29.00 16.31
C PRO A 196 -28.74 28.31 17.35
N ILE A 197 -28.63 28.76 18.61
CA ILE A 197 -29.55 28.38 19.68
C ILE A 197 -30.95 28.75 19.18
N ARG A 198 -31.72 27.75 18.74
CA ARG A 198 -33.11 27.95 18.33
C ARG A 198 -33.81 28.49 19.58
N ALA A 199 -34.18 29.77 19.56
CA ALA A 199 -34.89 30.39 20.67
C ALA A 199 -36.10 29.51 21.01
N PRO A 200 -36.37 29.25 22.31
CA PRO A 200 -37.47 28.41 22.70
C PRO A 200 -38.78 28.91 22.05
N PRO A 201 -39.63 28.01 21.54
CA PRO A 201 -40.88 28.38 20.88
C PRO A 201 -41.82 29.00 21.93
N GLY A 202 -41.74 30.31 22.12
CA GLY A 202 -42.48 31.01 23.16
C GLY A 202 -42.19 32.52 23.27
N ALA A 203 -41.05 33.00 22.79
CA ALA A 203 -40.75 34.44 22.77
C ALA A 203 -41.41 35.16 21.58
N ARG A 204 -42.74 35.07 21.44
CA ARG A 204 -43.48 36.05 20.62
C ARG A 204 -43.67 37.30 21.48
N ALA A 205 -42.93 38.34 21.10
CA ALA A 205 -43.02 39.69 21.61
C ALA A 205 -44.48 40.15 21.73
N GLY A 206 -44.79 40.81 22.84
CA GLY A 206 -46.12 41.26 23.22
C GLY A 206 -46.87 41.99 22.11
N ALA A 207 -48.14 41.63 21.95
CA ALA A 207 -49.07 42.33 21.10
C ALA A 207 -49.25 43.79 21.59
N PRO A 208 -49.30 44.79 20.70
CA PRO A 208 -49.57 46.17 21.09
C PRO A 208 -51.03 46.32 21.54
N VAL A 209 -51.22 46.70 22.80
CA VAL A 209 -52.52 47.08 23.36
C VAL A 209 -52.94 48.41 22.72
N ARG A 210 -53.86 48.35 21.74
CA ARG A 210 -54.57 49.54 21.24
C ARG A 210 -55.47 50.08 22.35
N ARG A 211 -55.09 51.21 22.97
CA ARG A 211 -56.01 52.06 23.73
C ARG A 211 -57.03 52.66 22.75
N ARG A 212 -58.31 52.38 22.96
CA ARG A 212 -59.40 53.17 22.38
C ARG A 212 -59.67 54.36 23.29
N ALA A 213 -59.79 55.54 22.67
CA ALA A 213 -60.41 56.73 23.23
C ALA A 213 -61.94 56.59 23.19
#